data_AF-A0A535KM17-F1
#
_entry.id   AF-A0A535KM17-F1
#
_cell.length_a   1.000
_cell.length_b   1.000
_cell.length_c   1.000
_cell.angle_alpha   90.00
_cell.angle_beta   90.00
_cell.angle_gamma   90.00
#
_symmetry.space_group_name_H-M   'P 1'
#
loop_
_entity.id
_entity.type
_entity.pdbx_description
1 polymer ?
#
loop_
_entity_poly.entity_id
_entity_poly.type
_entity_poly.pdbx_seq_one_letter_code
_entity_poly.pdbx_strand_id
1 'polypeptide(L)' 'AFIGSDTMLVAPVAVGEHAQTGAGSVVRHDVPPGAVVVGVPARILRMPQPQPDEGPTTEGSEKV' A
#
# COMPACT_ATOMS: atom_id res chain seq x y z
N ALA A 1 -5.10 2.32 -3.46
CA ALA A 1 -3.97 1.69 -2.75
C ALA A 1 -2.91 2.75 -2.47
N PHE A 2 -2.15 2.62 -1.38
CA PHE A 2 -1.00 3.46 -1.06
C PHE A 2 0.29 2.68 -1.35
N ILE A 3 1.22 3.28 -2.09
CA ILE A 3 2.50 2.67 -2.44
C ILE A 3 3.63 3.44 -1.75
N GLY A 4 4.29 2.80 -0.78
CA GLY A 4 5.44 3.39 -0.10
C GLY A 4 6.61 3.62 -1.04
N SER A 5 7.42 4.64 -0.74
CA SER A 5 8.60 5.01 -1.55
C SER A 5 9.52 3.81 -1.80
N ASP A 6 10.05 3.71 -3.02
CA ASP A 6 10.95 2.61 -3.42
C ASP A 6 10.31 1.20 -3.29
N THR A 7 9.00 1.10 -3.52
CA THR A 7 8.34 -0.21 -3.65
C THR A 7 8.60 -0.79 -5.04
N MET A 8 9.04 -2.05 -5.09
CA MET A 8 9.15 -2.83 -6.32
C MET A 8 7.95 -3.77 -6.47
N LEU A 9 7.18 -3.60 -7.54
CA LEU A 9 6.07 -4.49 -7.92
C LEU A 9 6.55 -5.46 -9.00
N VAL A 10 6.72 -6.74 -8.65
CA VAL A 10 7.13 -7.79 -9.60
C VAL A 10 5.91 -8.28 -10.35
N ALA A 11 5.70 -7.78 -11.57
CA ALA A 11 4.53 -8.11 -12.36
C ALA A 11 4.45 -9.60 -12.77
N PRO A 12 3.24 -10.15 -12.98
CA PRO A 12 1.94 -9.52 -12.73
C PRO A 12 1.56 -9.59 -11.23
N VAL A 13 1.12 -8.46 -10.66
CA VAL A 13 0.55 -8.40 -9.30
C VAL A 13 -0.61 -7.42 -9.25
N ALA A 14 -1.66 -7.76 -8.51
CA ALA A 14 -2.78 -6.89 -8.18
C ALA A 14 -2.60 -6.34 -6.75
N VAL A 15 -2.82 -5.03 -6.60
CA VAL A 15 -2.84 -4.37 -5.30
C VAL A 15 -4.26 -3.90 -5.03
N GLY A 16 -4.91 -4.52 -4.04
CA GLY A 16 -6.31 -4.27 -3.73
C GLY A 16 -6.58 -2.83 -3.26
N GLU A 17 -7.84 -2.42 -3.32
CA GLU A 17 -8.26 -1.10 -2.83
C GLU A 17 -7.90 -0.91 -1.36
N HIS A 18 -7.49 0.30 -0.98
CA HIS A 18 -7.01 0.63 0.36
C HIS A 18 -5.81 -0.20 0.88
N ALA A 19 -5.22 -1.09 0.09
CA ALA A 19 -3.99 -1.78 0.46
C ALA A 19 -2.82 -0.79 0.56
N GLN A 20 -1.84 -1.09 1.41
CA GLN A 20 -0.65 -0.26 1.62
C GLN A 20 0.63 -1.08 1.51
N THR A 21 1.62 -0.57 0.77
CA THR A 21 2.98 -1.11 0.79
C THR A 21 3.90 -0.22 1.64
N GLY A 22 4.75 -0.82 2.47
CA GLY A 22 5.81 -0.09 3.16
C GLY A 22 6.92 0.35 2.20
N ALA A 23 7.70 1.35 2.59
CA ALA A 23 8.85 1.77 1.81
C ALA A 23 9.88 0.63 1.63
N GLY A 24 10.53 0.56 0.47
CA GLY A 24 11.53 -0.47 0.15
C GLY A 24 10.98 -1.89 0.02
N SER A 25 9.66 -2.07 -0.14
CA SER A 25 9.05 -3.40 -0.19
C SER A 25 9.15 -4.03 -1.58
N VAL A 26 9.38 -5.36 -1.63
CA VAL A 26 9.37 -6.13 -2.90
C VAL A 26 8.15 -7.04 -2.94
N VAL A 27 7.11 -6.60 -3.64
CA VAL A 27 5.83 -7.29 -3.78
C VAL A 27 5.89 -8.27 -4.93
N ARG A 28 5.70 -9.56 -4.63
CA ARG A 28 5.73 -10.66 -5.62
C ARG A 28 4.42 -11.44 -5.71
N HIS A 29 3.44 -11.10 -4.87
CA HIS A 29 2.15 -11.76 -4.76
C HIS A 29 1.08 -10.68 -4.58
N ASP A 30 -0.14 -10.99 -4.99
CA ASP A 30 -1.26 -10.07 -4.87
C ASP A 30 -1.46 -9.62 -3.42
N VAL A 31 -1.77 -8.34 -3.27
CA VAL A 31 -2.03 -7.72 -1.98
C VAL A 31 -3.55 -7.61 -1.80
N PRO A 32 -4.14 -8.28 -0.80
CA PRO A 32 -5.57 -8.17 -0.54
C PRO A 32 -6.00 -6.71 -0.28
N PRO A 33 -7.23 -6.32 -0.66
CA PRO A 33 -7.78 -5.00 -0.33
C PRO A 33 -7.67 -4.72 1.17
N GLY A 34 -7.21 -3.53 1.55
CA GLY A 34 -7.01 -3.09 2.94
C GLY A 34 -5.80 -3.71 3.67
N ALA A 35 -5.05 -4.62 3.06
CA ALA A 35 -3.88 -5.23 3.70
C ALA A 35 -2.68 -4.27 3.72
N VAL A 36 -1.85 -4.36 4.75
CA VAL A 36 -0.55 -3.68 4.80
C VAL A 36 0.56 -4.71 4.60
N VAL A 37 1.42 -4.51 3.61
CA VAL A 37 2.57 -5.39 3.31
C VAL A 37 3.89 -4.65 3.42
N VAL A 38 4.93 -5.31 3.95
CA VAL A 38 6.27 -4.72 4.12
C VAL A 38 7.38 -5.73 3.85
N GLY A 39 8.57 -5.25 3.52
CA GLY A 39 9.82 -6.02 3.51
C GLY A 39 10.20 -6.64 2.15
N VAL A 40 11.31 -7.39 2.16
CA VAL A 40 11.91 -8.02 0.98
C VAL A 40 12.21 -9.50 1.28
N PRO A 41 11.37 -10.45 0.83
CA PRO A 41 10.12 -10.27 0.07
C PRO A 41 8.98 -9.75 0.95
N ALA A 42 8.03 -9.03 0.35
CA ALA A 42 6.91 -8.43 1.07
C ALA A 42 6.03 -9.48 1.76
N ARG A 43 5.66 -9.23 3.01
CA ARG A 43 4.76 -10.05 3.84
C ARG A 43 3.67 -9.19 4.44
N ILE A 44 2.49 -9.79 4.68
CA ILE A 44 1.37 -9.12 5.34
C ILE A 44 1.79 -8.79 6.78
N LEU A 45 1.85 -7.50 7.09
CA LEU A 45 2.07 -6.97 8.42
C LEU A 45 0.75 -6.84 9.18
N ARG A 46 -0.30 -6.37 8.51
CA ARG A 46 -1.63 -6.16 9.09
C ARG A 46 -2.69 -6.63 8.12
N MET A 47 -3.66 -7.39 8.65
CA MET A 47 -4.82 -7.81 7.89
C MET A 47 -5.78 -6.64 7.65
N PRO A 48 -6.55 -6.68 6.55
CA PRO A 48 -7.56 -5.69 6.27
C PRO A 48 -8.53 -5.52 7.45
N GLN A 49 -8.65 -4.31 7.95
CA GLN A 49 -9.83 -3.90 8.69
C GLN A 49 -10.77 -3.22 7.70
N PRO A 50 -12.10 -3.30 7.87
CA PRO A 50 -13.02 -2.44 7.13
C PRO A 50 -12.67 -1.00 7.49
N GLN A 51 -11.91 -0.33 6.63
CA GLN A 51 -11.52 1.06 6.81
C GLN A 51 -12.79 1.89 6.51
N PRO A 52 -13.30 2.70 7.46
CA PRO A 52 -14.39 3.61 7.16
C PRO A 52 -13.89 4.58 6.09
N ASP A 53 -14.68 4.75 5.05
CA ASP A 53 -14.47 5.60 3.87
C ASP A 53 -13.82 6.95 4.26
N GLU A 54 -12.49 7.03 4.11
CA GLU A 54 -11.73 8.22 4.46
C GLU A 54 -11.85 9.17 3.27
N GLY A 55 -12.75 10.15 3.39
CA GLY A 55 -12.98 11.22 2.41
C GLY A 55 -11.70 11.97 2.03
N PRO A 56 -11.75 12.81 0.98
CA PRO A 56 -10.58 13.27 0.24
C PRO A 56 -9.57 13.96 1.16
N THR A 57 -8.41 13.34 1.37
CA THR A 57 -7.30 13.97 2.08
C THR A 57 -6.72 15.07 1.18
N THR A 58 -7.06 16.30 1.55
CA THR A 58 -6.59 17.62 1.10
C THR A 58 -5.20 17.63 0.46
N GLU A 59 -5.13 18.02 -0.83
CA GLU A 59 -3.95 18.67 -1.43
C GLU A 59 -3.71 19.98 -0.69
N GLY A 60 -2.57 20.12 0.00
CA GLY A 60 -2.30 21.33 0.77
C GLY A 60 -0.99 21.28 1.56
N SER A 61 0.14 21.34 0.86
CA SER A 61 1.35 21.94 1.44
C SER A 61 2.05 22.79 0.39
N GLU A 62 1.43 23.95 0.17
CA GLU A 62 2.05 25.18 -0.29
C GLU A 62 3.42 25.35 0.39
N LYS A 63 4.49 25.49 -0.41
CA LYS A 63 5.75 26.09 0.05
C LYS A 63 5.87 27.46 -0.62
N VAL A 64 5.64 28.50 0.19
CA VAL A 64 6.12 29.87 -0.01
C VAL A 64 7.61 29.93 0.30
#